data_AF-A0A653D423-F1
#
_entry.id   AF-A0A653D423-F1
#
_cell.length_a   1.000
_cell.length_b   1.000
_cell.length_c   1.000
_cell.angle_alpha   90.00
_cell.angle_beta   90.00
_cell.angle_gamma   90.00
#
_symmetry.space_group_name_H-M   'P 1'
#
loop_
_entity.id
_entity.type
_entity.pdbx_description
1 polymer ?
#
loop_
_entity_poly.entity_id
_entity_poly.type
_entity_poly.pdbx_seq_one_letter_code
_entity_poly.pdbx_strand_id
1 'polypeptide(L)'
;MLLMGGRMYPWNITDTFYAYSYNCNQWINLMDDATTKVGPYPRQTYAQAMTVEPDGDAVYVIGGWGLDSQSSVLRIELPVDLCNLWPRKRACLAVSGCGYCANKVNEEVRSQQCHANTKECPLDPILNSSRVTNQGRICSAYTSSNCTMMQDCGSCLQTSSCTWCQGACTSNTTQCSVPQLKCQSNRCIATDCIQCHQIPGCDWNYSKRECIPNLQDEEANSVSVCPQPCINYSTCSSCLEVPDCRWSTQLDECISASYQDIYCAGGVCGLVLESEDRQYCPEPCNSFTQCSSCLRHAHCGWCAAPGDRGEGVCAEGSSERPMAGTCNNIYYESSRKLLDDDRNPPDPEDIEAVSSYLNDLNVSYSWHYVKCPPENECLNGHHSCAEESEICVDLDDGFECRCGAGYKAGANGCEPVCPLGCVRGQCIQPNKCQCDFGYVGANCSIQCQCNGHANCEGPDKLDKCLLCHNNTMV
;
A
#
# COMPACT_ATOMS: atom_id res chain seq x y z
N MET A 1 31.71 10.60 -8.89
CA MET A 1 30.45 9.88 -8.62
C MET A 1 30.78 8.44 -8.30
N LEU A 2 30.06 7.82 -7.36
CA LEU A 2 30.20 6.41 -7.03
C LEU A 2 28.96 5.65 -7.48
N LEU A 3 29.17 4.44 -7.98
CA LEU A 3 28.14 3.52 -8.38
C LEU A 3 28.41 2.18 -7.71
N MET A 4 27.44 1.68 -6.95
CA MET A 4 27.57 0.45 -6.18
C MET A 4 26.33 -0.42 -6.38
N GLY A 5 26.55 -1.71 -6.54
CA GLY A 5 25.50 -2.70 -6.73
C GLY A 5 24.82 -2.60 -8.09
N GLY A 6 23.59 -3.13 -8.16
CA GLY A 6 22.77 -3.10 -9.36
C GLY A 6 22.00 -4.39 -9.57
N ARG A 7 20.90 -4.30 -10.32
CA ARG A 7 20.10 -5.46 -10.72
C ARG A 7 20.20 -5.62 -12.24
N MET A 8 20.80 -6.72 -12.68
CA MET A 8 20.84 -7.12 -14.08
C MET A 8 19.69 -8.08 -14.36
N TYR A 9 18.96 -7.85 -15.46
CA TYR A 9 17.83 -8.67 -15.86
C TYR A 9 18.26 -10.14 -16.10
N PRO A 10 17.48 -11.15 -15.67
CA PRO A 10 16.16 -11.03 -15.04
C PRO A 10 16.20 -10.96 -13.50
N TRP A 11 17.24 -11.48 -12.84
CA TRP A 11 17.35 -11.54 -11.37
C TRP A 11 18.78 -11.55 -10.83
N ASN A 12 19.79 -11.18 -11.63
CA ASN A 12 21.18 -11.26 -11.17
C ASN A 12 21.60 -9.97 -10.45
N ILE A 13 22.06 -10.08 -9.21
CA ILE A 13 22.50 -8.95 -8.41
C ILE A 13 24.01 -8.82 -8.60
N THR A 14 24.47 -7.62 -8.93
CA THR A 14 25.90 -7.38 -9.16
C THR A 14 26.60 -6.88 -7.91
N ASP A 15 27.87 -7.26 -7.76
CA ASP A 15 28.82 -6.69 -6.78
C ASP A 15 29.60 -5.51 -7.37
N THR A 16 29.07 -4.89 -8.43
CA THR A 16 29.76 -3.82 -9.15
C THR A 16 29.99 -2.63 -8.24
N PHE A 17 31.25 -2.22 -8.10
CA PHE A 17 31.62 -0.98 -7.42
C PHE A 17 32.56 -0.17 -8.30
N TYR A 18 32.06 0.96 -8.79
CA TYR A 18 32.74 1.82 -9.74
C TYR A 18 32.81 3.26 -9.22
N ALA A 19 33.94 3.91 -9.48
CA ALA A 19 34.04 5.36 -9.43
C ALA A 19 34.03 5.93 -10.83
N TYR A 20 33.28 7.00 -11.03
CA TYR A 20 33.34 7.81 -12.24
C TYR A 20 34.07 9.11 -11.94
N SER A 21 35.18 9.32 -12.65
CA SER A 21 36.00 10.53 -12.57
C SER A 21 35.58 11.51 -13.66
N TYR A 22 34.92 12.60 -13.26
CA TYR A 22 34.50 13.66 -14.17
C TYR A 22 35.68 14.33 -14.88
N ASN A 23 36.79 14.55 -14.15
CA ASN A 23 37.99 15.20 -14.69
C ASN A 23 38.59 14.44 -15.88
N CYS A 24 38.42 13.12 -15.92
CA CYS A 24 39.00 12.25 -16.94
C CYS A 24 37.95 11.55 -17.81
N ASN A 25 36.66 11.85 -17.59
CA ASN A 25 35.52 11.18 -18.24
C ASN A 25 35.71 9.65 -18.34
N GLN A 26 36.07 9.00 -17.23
CA GLN A 26 36.39 7.57 -17.21
C GLN A 26 35.73 6.84 -16.04
N TRP A 27 35.36 5.59 -16.31
CA TRP A 27 34.93 4.63 -15.31
C TRP A 27 36.14 3.90 -14.72
N ILE A 28 36.15 3.77 -13.40
CA ILE A 28 37.20 3.13 -12.63
C ILE A 28 36.55 1.97 -11.88
N ASN A 29 36.97 0.74 -12.16
CA ASN A 29 36.50 -0.44 -11.44
C ASN A 29 37.23 -0.54 -10.09
N LEU A 30 36.52 -0.29 -8.99
CA LEU A 30 37.07 -0.38 -7.64
C LEU A 30 37.09 -1.82 -7.11
N MET A 31 36.44 -2.76 -7.80
CA MET A 31 36.47 -4.18 -7.47
C MET A 31 37.67 -4.92 -8.09
N ASP A 32 38.48 -4.28 -8.93
CA ASP A 32 39.67 -4.88 -9.55
C ASP A 32 40.72 -5.34 -8.51
N ASP A 33 41.36 -6.49 -8.73
CA ASP A 33 42.37 -7.05 -7.83
C ASP A 33 43.63 -6.19 -7.68
N ALA A 34 43.91 -5.32 -8.65
CA ALA A 34 45.02 -4.39 -8.60
C ALA A 34 44.77 -3.20 -7.67
N THR A 35 43.51 -2.96 -7.27
CA THR A 35 43.08 -1.88 -6.37
C THR A 35 43.33 -2.30 -4.92
N THR A 36 44.05 -1.49 -4.15
CA THR A 36 44.24 -1.72 -2.72
C THR A 36 42.94 -1.51 -1.96
N LYS A 37 42.56 -2.51 -1.15
CA LYS A 37 41.30 -2.53 -0.39
C LYS A 37 41.58 -2.89 1.06
N VAL A 38 40.85 -2.27 1.99
CA VAL A 38 40.90 -2.58 3.42
C VAL A 38 39.46 -2.83 3.88
N GLY A 39 39.24 -3.96 4.56
CA GLY A 39 37.92 -4.38 5.02
C GLY A 39 37.24 -5.42 4.13
N PRO A 40 36.01 -5.83 4.48
CA PRO A 40 35.26 -6.82 3.72
C PRO A 40 34.77 -6.25 2.40
N TYR A 41 34.57 -7.14 1.41
CA TYR A 41 33.91 -6.75 0.16
C TYR A 41 32.47 -6.28 0.43
N PRO A 42 31.98 -5.28 -0.32
CA PRO A 42 30.59 -4.89 -0.26
C PRO A 42 29.69 -6.08 -0.65
N ARG A 43 28.57 -6.23 0.06
CA ARG A 43 27.59 -7.28 -0.27
C ARG A 43 26.88 -6.96 -1.59
N GLN A 44 26.49 -8.01 -2.31
CA GLN A 44 25.68 -7.91 -3.53
C GLN A 44 24.28 -7.44 -3.19
N THR A 45 23.95 -6.25 -3.66
CA THR A 45 22.79 -5.50 -3.23
C THR A 45 22.35 -4.54 -4.34
N TYR A 46 21.07 -4.24 -4.44
CA TYR A 46 20.55 -3.16 -5.30
C TYR A 46 19.64 -2.22 -4.50
N ALA A 47 19.41 -1.02 -5.04
CA ALA A 47 18.58 0.05 -4.44
C ALA A 47 19.00 0.45 -3.00
N GLN A 48 20.30 0.59 -2.80
CA GLN A 48 20.86 1.16 -1.58
C GLN A 48 20.72 2.68 -1.57
N ALA A 49 20.67 3.27 -0.38
CA ALA A 49 20.84 4.71 -0.20
C ALA A 49 22.30 5.01 0.14
N MET A 50 22.83 6.09 -0.44
CA MET A 50 24.20 6.53 -0.21
C MET A 50 24.20 8.02 0.15
N THR A 51 24.94 8.37 1.20
CA THR A 51 25.16 9.76 1.60
C THR A 51 26.65 10.01 1.84
N VAL A 52 27.08 11.25 1.60
CA VAL A 52 28.45 11.70 1.87
C VAL A 52 28.44 12.46 3.18
N GLU A 53 29.44 12.21 4.03
CA GLU A 53 29.64 12.94 5.27
C GLU A 53 29.81 14.45 4.97
N PRO A 54 29.05 15.36 5.60
CA PRO A 54 29.15 16.79 5.31
C PRO A 54 30.52 17.39 5.66
N ASP A 55 31.12 16.91 6.76
CA ASP A 55 32.36 17.43 7.35
C ASP A 55 33.56 16.49 7.15
N GLY A 56 33.41 15.44 6.32
CA GLY A 56 34.41 14.40 6.14
C GLY A 56 34.44 13.84 4.71
N ASP A 57 35.38 12.92 4.47
CA ASP A 57 35.58 12.28 3.17
C ASP A 57 34.95 10.87 3.10
N ALA A 58 34.18 10.49 4.14
CA ALA A 58 33.54 9.20 4.20
C ALA A 58 32.17 9.20 3.51
N VAL A 59 31.86 8.08 2.88
CA VAL A 59 30.58 7.79 2.25
C VAL A 59 29.91 6.68 3.03
N TYR A 60 28.65 6.89 3.42
CA TYR A 60 27.86 5.91 4.13
C TYR A 60 26.81 5.32 3.21
N VAL A 61 26.77 3.99 3.14
CA VAL A 61 25.79 3.21 2.38
C VAL A 61 24.92 2.43 3.34
N ILE A 62 23.61 2.56 3.21
CA ILE A 62 22.63 1.88 4.05
C ILE A 62 21.55 1.22 3.21
N GLY A 63 21.05 0.10 3.71
CA GLY A 63 19.92 -0.60 3.11
C GLY A 63 20.30 -1.40 1.87
N GLY A 64 19.33 -1.55 0.98
CA GLY A 64 19.43 -2.31 -0.26
C GLY A 64 19.01 -3.78 -0.13
N TRP A 65 18.66 -4.36 -1.27
CA TRP A 65 18.08 -5.71 -1.37
C TRP A 65 19.06 -6.68 -2.03
N GLY A 66 19.26 -7.83 -1.39
CA GLY A 66 20.06 -8.97 -1.87
C GLY A 66 19.19 -10.23 -1.97
N LEU A 67 19.67 -11.34 -1.40
CA LEU A 67 18.81 -12.47 -0.99
C LEU A 67 17.89 -12.06 0.18
N ASP A 68 18.41 -11.19 1.06
CA ASP A 68 17.72 -10.60 2.20
C ASP A 68 17.88 -9.07 2.19
N SER A 69 17.04 -8.36 2.95
CA SER A 69 17.22 -6.93 3.20
C SER A 69 18.47 -6.68 4.05
N GLN A 70 19.28 -5.68 3.66
CA GLN A 70 20.48 -5.35 4.42
C GLN A 70 20.19 -4.31 5.49
N SER A 71 20.44 -4.68 6.76
CA SER A 71 20.30 -3.81 7.94
C SER A 71 21.63 -3.26 8.46
N SER A 72 22.73 -3.39 7.68
CA SER A 72 24.05 -2.89 8.04
C SER A 72 24.38 -1.56 7.36
N VAL A 73 25.12 -0.70 8.06
CA VAL A 73 25.72 0.51 7.48
C VAL A 73 27.15 0.21 7.03
N LEU A 74 27.46 0.45 5.75
CA LEU A 74 28.81 0.37 5.22
C LEU A 74 29.41 1.77 5.12
N ARG A 75 30.56 1.97 5.77
CA ARG A 75 31.37 3.19 5.66
C ARG A 75 32.48 2.97 4.65
N ILE A 76 32.55 3.83 3.64
CA ILE A 76 33.53 3.80 2.55
C ILE A 76 34.38 5.06 2.66
N GLU A 77 35.70 4.90 2.79
CA GLU A 77 36.64 6.02 2.73
C GLU A 77 37.46 5.90 1.45
N LEU A 78 37.48 6.96 0.65
CA LEU A 78 38.32 7.04 -0.54
C LEU A 78 39.50 7.97 -0.27
N PRO A 79 40.70 7.63 -0.77
CA PRO A 79 41.82 8.55 -0.66
C PRO A 79 41.54 9.81 -1.49
N VAL A 80 41.97 10.96 -0.98
CA VAL A 80 41.89 12.26 -1.67
C VAL A 80 42.48 12.19 -3.08
N ASP A 81 43.53 11.39 -3.25
CA ASP A 81 44.10 11.03 -4.54
C ASP A 81 43.81 9.55 -4.85
N LEU A 82 42.84 9.31 -5.73
CA LEU A 82 42.42 7.97 -6.15
C LEU A 82 43.58 7.17 -6.76
N CYS A 83 44.60 7.81 -7.31
CA CYS A 83 45.76 7.10 -7.87
C CYS A 83 46.52 6.29 -6.81
N ASN A 84 46.43 6.66 -5.53
CA ASN A 84 47.03 5.91 -4.42
C ASN A 84 46.50 4.46 -4.31
N LEU A 85 45.35 4.16 -4.93
CA LEU A 85 44.78 2.81 -4.95
C LEU A 85 45.62 1.80 -5.74
N TRP A 86 46.52 2.25 -6.63
CA TRP A 86 47.32 1.37 -7.49
C TRP A 86 48.83 1.57 -7.27
N PRO A 87 49.43 1.06 -6.18
CA PRO A 87 50.83 1.32 -5.84
C PRO A 87 51.83 0.72 -6.84
N ARG A 88 51.41 -0.28 -7.63
CA ARG A 88 52.27 -0.96 -8.61
C ARG A 88 52.27 -0.24 -9.94
N LYS A 89 53.46 -0.10 -10.54
CA LYS A 89 53.70 0.60 -11.82
C LYS A 89 52.69 0.28 -12.93
N ARG A 90 52.42 -1.01 -13.18
CA ARG A 90 51.57 -1.42 -14.31
C ARG A 90 50.10 -1.00 -14.14
N ALA A 91 49.56 -1.15 -12.93
CA ALA A 91 48.18 -0.78 -12.62
C ALA A 91 48.02 0.74 -12.58
N CYS A 92 48.98 1.45 -11.97
CA CYS A 92 49.02 2.92 -11.93
C CYS A 92 48.93 3.53 -13.33
N LEU A 93 49.78 3.08 -14.26
CA LEU A 93 49.87 3.64 -15.61
C LEU A 93 48.72 3.22 -16.53
N ALA A 94 47.87 2.29 -16.10
CA ALA A 94 46.66 1.92 -16.84
C ALA A 94 45.52 2.93 -16.64
N VAL A 95 45.54 3.69 -15.54
CA VAL A 95 44.52 4.67 -15.19
C VAL A 95 44.93 6.05 -15.72
N SER A 96 44.06 6.66 -16.52
CA SER A 96 44.33 8.01 -17.05
C SER A 96 44.29 9.02 -15.90
N GLY A 97 45.22 9.98 -15.88
CA GLY A 97 45.36 10.94 -14.79
C GLY A 97 46.33 10.52 -13.69
N CYS A 98 46.85 9.30 -13.72
CA CYS A 98 47.79 8.79 -12.73
C CYS A 98 49.22 8.73 -13.26
N GLY A 99 50.16 9.20 -12.43
CA GLY A 99 51.60 9.12 -12.59
C GLY A 99 52.22 8.19 -11.55
N TYR A 100 53.30 7.53 -11.95
CA TYR A 100 54.04 6.59 -11.10
C TYR A 100 55.39 7.16 -10.71
N CYS A 101 55.78 7.00 -9.45
CA CYS A 101 57.16 7.23 -9.05
C CYS A 101 57.71 6.21 -8.04
N ALA A 102 59.02 6.04 -8.05
CA ALA A 102 59.72 5.08 -7.18
C ALA A 102 61.16 5.50 -6.87
N ASN A 103 61.63 5.14 -5.67
CA ASN A 103 63.04 5.22 -5.30
C ASN A 103 63.71 3.86 -5.51
N LYS A 104 64.83 3.86 -6.23
CA LYS A 104 65.60 2.65 -6.53
C LYS A 104 66.98 2.69 -5.90
N VAL A 105 67.44 1.58 -5.34
CA VAL A 105 68.82 1.38 -4.87
C VAL A 105 69.36 0.15 -5.57
N ASN A 106 70.45 0.28 -6.33
CA ASN A 106 71.01 -0.82 -7.15
C ASN A 106 69.95 -1.51 -8.05
N GLU A 107 69.12 -0.71 -8.73
CA GLU A 107 67.99 -1.11 -9.57
C GLU A 107 66.77 -1.75 -8.87
N GLU A 108 66.90 -2.14 -7.60
CA GLU A 108 65.78 -2.63 -6.79
C GLU A 108 64.88 -1.49 -6.30
N VAL A 109 63.56 -1.68 -6.44
CA VAL A 109 62.56 -0.72 -5.99
C VAL A 109 62.42 -0.80 -4.47
N ARG A 110 62.85 0.25 -3.75
CA ARG A 110 62.75 0.35 -2.29
C ARG A 110 61.44 0.96 -1.83
N SER A 111 60.94 1.95 -2.56
CA SER A 111 59.60 2.50 -2.37
C SER A 111 59.01 2.87 -3.72
N GLN A 112 57.69 2.69 -3.87
CA GLN A 112 56.95 3.05 -5.06
C GLN A 112 55.57 3.57 -4.66
N GLN A 113 55.07 4.55 -5.41
CA GLN A 113 53.76 5.12 -5.19
C GLN A 113 53.19 5.63 -6.51
N CYS A 114 51.87 5.55 -6.63
CA CYS A 114 51.11 6.15 -7.70
C CYS A 114 50.43 7.41 -7.17
N HIS A 115 50.42 8.48 -7.96
CA HIS A 115 49.89 9.79 -7.58
C HIS A 115 49.23 10.46 -8.79
N ALA A 116 48.40 11.47 -8.57
CA ALA A 116 47.86 12.29 -9.64
C ALA A 116 48.99 12.90 -10.45
N ASN A 117 48.95 12.76 -11.77
CA ASN A 117 50.02 13.24 -12.66
C ASN A 117 50.14 14.78 -12.71
N THR A 118 49.15 15.49 -12.19
CA THR A 118 49.17 16.95 -11.99
C THR A 118 49.98 17.36 -10.75
N LYS A 119 50.31 16.42 -9.87
CA LYS A 119 51.12 16.65 -8.66
C LYS A 119 52.54 16.12 -8.88
N GLU A 120 53.50 16.68 -8.14
CA GLU A 120 54.86 16.15 -8.10
C GLU A 120 54.93 14.82 -7.34
N CYS A 121 56.00 14.05 -7.57
CA CYS A 121 56.19 12.76 -6.92
C CYS A 121 56.24 12.94 -5.38
N PRO A 122 55.33 12.29 -4.63
CA PRO A 122 55.18 12.48 -3.18
C PRO A 122 56.23 11.73 -2.34
N LEU A 123 57.06 10.88 -2.94
CA LEU A 123 58.07 10.11 -2.21
C LEU A 123 59.24 11.01 -1.81
N ASP A 124 59.66 10.94 -0.55
CA ASP A 124 60.90 11.59 -0.10
C ASP A 124 62.14 10.90 -0.70
N PRO A 125 63.21 11.65 -1.03
CA PRO A 125 64.44 11.06 -1.53
C PRO A 125 65.16 10.25 -0.43
N ILE A 126 65.52 9.00 -0.72
CA ILE A 126 66.28 8.13 0.20
C ILE A 126 67.78 8.26 -0.10
N LEU A 127 68.62 8.25 0.94
CA LEU A 127 70.09 8.29 0.79
C LEU A 127 70.57 7.12 -0.10
N ASN A 128 71.40 7.42 -1.11
CA ASN A 128 71.89 6.47 -2.12
C ASN A 128 70.81 5.84 -3.03
N SER A 129 69.68 6.52 -3.24
CA SER A 129 68.64 6.08 -4.19
C SER A 129 68.50 7.00 -5.41
N SER A 130 68.11 6.44 -6.55
CA SER A 130 67.70 7.18 -7.74
C SER A 130 66.17 7.21 -7.84
N ARG A 131 65.60 8.41 -8.01
CA ARG A 131 64.15 8.59 -8.21
C ARG A 131 63.80 8.39 -9.67
N VAL A 132 62.83 7.52 -9.94
CA VAL A 132 62.28 7.28 -11.27
C VAL A 132 60.83 7.73 -11.29
N THR A 133 60.45 8.55 -12.27
CA THR A 133 59.08 9.04 -12.45
C THR A 133 58.54 8.68 -13.84
N ASN A 134 57.23 8.52 -13.95
CA ASN A 134 56.50 8.35 -15.21
C ASN A 134 55.16 9.07 -15.09
N GLN A 135 54.90 10.04 -15.96
CA GLN A 135 53.72 10.90 -15.86
C GLN A 135 52.42 10.24 -16.33
N GLY A 136 52.47 9.03 -16.90
CA GLY A 136 51.28 8.31 -17.36
C GLY A 136 50.52 9.05 -18.47
N ARG A 137 49.23 8.75 -18.61
CA ARG A 137 48.33 9.39 -19.60
C ARG A 137 47.63 10.59 -18.97
N ILE A 138 47.62 11.74 -19.66
CA ILE A 138 46.94 12.96 -19.21
C ILE A 138 45.45 12.86 -19.57
N CYS A 139 44.57 13.40 -18.72
CA CYS A 139 43.11 13.34 -18.86
C CYS A 139 42.50 14.23 -19.96
N SER A 140 43.28 14.68 -20.94
CA SER A 140 42.76 15.40 -22.10
C SER A 140 42.00 14.44 -23.01
N ALA A 141 40.78 14.85 -23.39
CA ALA A 141 39.82 14.14 -24.25
C ALA A 141 40.48 13.26 -25.33
N TYR A 142 39.90 12.06 -25.50
CA TYR A 142 40.21 11.07 -26.52
C TYR A 142 40.65 11.69 -27.85
N THR A 143 41.96 11.84 -28.06
CA THR A 143 42.54 11.97 -29.39
C THR A 143 42.65 10.57 -29.99
N SER A 144 41.52 9.87 -30.09
CA SER A 144 41.40 8.72 -30.98
C SER A 144 41.14 9.28 -32.38
N SER A 145 42.11 9.18 -33.27
CA SER A 145 41.97 9.54 -34.68
C SER A 145 41.10 8.57 -35.48
N ASN A 146 40.49 7.55 -34.83
CA ASN A 146 39.77 6.48 -35.52
C ASN A 146 38.34 6.32 -35.00
N CYS A 147 37.40 7.04 -35.62
CA CYS A 147 35.97 7.04 -35.24
C CYS A 147 35.30 5.66 -35.35
N THR A 148 35.85 4.76 -36.18
CA THR A 148 35.26 3.45 -36.50
C THR A 148 35.22 2.47 -35.32
N MET A 149 35.97 2.72 -34.24
CA MET A 149 35.95 1.87 -33.04
C MET A 149 34.81 2.20 -32.08
N MET A 150 34.07 3.29 -32.31
CA MET A 150 32.95 3.70 -31.46
C MET A 150 31.63 3.12 -31.97
N GLN A 151 31.01 2.26 -31.15
CA GLN A 151 29.73 1.61 -31.46
C GLN A 151 28.54 2.28 -30.78
N ASP A 152 28.75 3.39 -30.06
CA ASP A 152 27.71 4.12 -29.38
C ASP A 152 27.60 5.57 -29.88
N CYS A 153 26.34 6.01 -30.08
CA CYS A 153 26.03 7.33 -30.63
C CYS A 153 26.50 8.48 -29.72
N GLY A 154 26.46 8.28 -28.40
CA GLY A 154 26.86 9.29 -27.42
C GLY A 154 28.35 9.63 -27.48
N SER A 155 29.22 8.62 -27.44
CA SER A 155 30.68 8.80 -27.51
C SER A 155 31.11 9.31 -28.89
N CYS A 156 30.41 8.91 -29.95
CA CYS A 156 30.67 9.39 -31.30
C CYS A 156 30.48 10.90 -31.43
N LEU A 157 29.35 11.43 -30.94
CA LEU A 157 29.02 12.86 -31.03
C LEU A 157 29.82 13.73 -30.05
N GLN A 158 30.46 13.14 -29.03
CA GLN A 158 31.37 13.85 -28.12
C GLN A 158 32.79 14.00 -28.65
N THR A 159 33.17 13.24 -29.69
CA THR A 159 34.52 13.30 -30.27
C THR A 159 34.54 14.32 -31.40
N SER A 160 35.31 15.40 -31.23
CA SER A 160 35.57 16.34 -32.33
C SER A 160 36.22 15.59 -33.48
N SER A 161 35.61 15.64 -34.68
CA SER A 161 35.94 14.94 -35.95
C SER A 161 35.14 13.67 -36.30
N CYS A 162 34.18 13.26 -35.47
CA CYS A 162 33.35 12.08 -35.73
C CYS A 162 31.85 12.41 -35.86
N THR A 163 31.14 11.63 -36.69
CA THR A 163 29.70 11.80 -36.96
C THR A 163 29.00 10.44 -36.89
N TRP A 164 27.81 10.41 -36.29
CA TRP A 164 26.98 9.21 -36.21
C TRP A 164 26.07 9.07 -37.44
N CYS A 165 26.16 7.93 -38.13
CA CYS A 165 25.49 7.68 -39.40
C CYS A 165 24.95 6.25 -39.45
N GLN A 166 23.61 6.11 -39.58
CA GLN A 166 22.93 4.82 -39.75
C GLN A 166 23.40 3.71 -38.79
N GLY A 167 23.62 4.06 -37.53
CA GLY A 167 24.03 3.08 -36.50
C GLY A 167 25.54 2.84 -36.37
N ALA A 168 26.39 3.58 -37.09
CA ALA A 168 27.85 3.49 -36.98
C ALA A 168 28.51 4.87 -36.86
N CYS A 169 29.63 4.94 -36.13
CA CYS A 169 30.43 6.16 -36.01
C CYS A 169 31.48 6.25 -37.12
N THR A 170 31.54 7.38 -37.83
CA THR A 170 32.46 7.61 -38.95
C THR A 170 33.16 8.97 -38.87
N SER A 171 34.40 9.05 -39.34
CA SER A 171 35.11 10.32 -39.56
C SER A 171 34.79 10.96 -40.89
N ASN A 172 34.18 10.21 -41.82
CA ASN A 172 33.97 10.64 -43.20
C ASN A 172 32.53 11.14 -43.39
N THR A 173 32.34 12.45 -43.23
CA THR A 173 31.05 13.14 -43.39
C THR A 173 30.45 13.03 -44.79
N THR A 174 31.24 12.67 -45.81
CA THR A 174 30.78 12.59 -47.21
C THR A 174 29.99 11.32 -47.54
N GLN A 175 30.05 10.27 -46.71
CA GLN A 175 29.30 9.03 -46.91
C GLN A 175 27.97 8.98 -46.15
N CYS A 176 27.56 10.09 -45.53
CA CYS A 176 26.41 10.14 -44.65
C CYS A 176 25.29 10.99 -45.25
N SER A 177 24.27 10.34 -45.82
CA SER A 177 23.13 11.02 -46.44
C SER A 177 22.26 11.76 -45.42
N VAL A 178 22.26 11.33 -44.15
CA VAL A 178 21.49 11.94 -43.06
C VAL A 178 22.30 11.90 -41.74
N PRO A 179 23.08 12.95 -41.41
CA PRO A 179 23.80 13.02 -40.14
C PRO A 179 22.81 13.23 -38.98
N GLN A 180 22.81 12.33 -37.99
CA GLN A 180 21.98 12.49 -36.79
C GLN A 180 22.68 13.42 -35.79
N LEU A 181 22.08 14.59 -35.53
CA LEU A 181 22.57 15.52 -34.50
C LEU A 181 22.12 15.13 -33.08
N LYS A 182 21.17 14.20 -32.95
CA LYS A 182 20.64 13.73 -31.67
C LYS A 182 20.48 12.22 -31.73
N CYS A 183 20.91 11.54 -30.67
CA CYS A 183 20.71 10.10 -30.53
C CYS A 183 19.22 9.84 -30.21
N GLN A 184 18.52 9.12 -31.08
CA GLN A 184 17.16 8.64 -30.79
C GLN A 184 17.23 7.61 -29.67
N SER A 185 16.75 7.98 -28.49
CA SER A 185 16.63 7.06 -27.37
C SER A 185 15.35 6.25 -27.55
N ASN A 186 15.45 4.97 -27.90
CA ASN A 186 14.36 4.01 -27.72
C ASN A 186 14.12 3.81 -26.22
N ARG A 187 13.40 4.74 -25.57
CA ARG A 187 13.15 4.69 -24.13
C ARG A 187 11.73 5.14 -23.81
N CYS A 188 10.76 4.30 -24.14
CA CYS A 188 9.51 4.25 -23.37
C CYS A 188 9.82 3.53 -22.04
N ILE A 189 10.57 4.20 -21.16
CA ILE A 189 10.92 3.69 -19.83
C ILE A 189 10.19 4.58 -18.83
N ALA A 190 9.01 4.12 -18.42
CA ALA A 190 8.21 4.73 -17.37
C ALA A 190 7.66 3.61 -16.48
N THR A 191 7.59 3.88 -15.18
CA THR A 191 7.08 2.93 -14.18
C THR A 191 5.59 3.08 -13.91
N ASP A 192 4.98 4.16 -14.41
CA ASP A 192 3.56 4.45 -14.24
C ASP A 192 2.96 5.12 -15.49
N CYS A 193 1.63 5.03 -15.58
CA CYS A 193 0.84 5.55 -16.70
C CYS A 193 1.07 7.04 -16.94
N ILE A 194 1.16 7.84 -15.86
CA ILE A 194 1.32 9.30 -15.96
C ILE A 194 2.68 9.63 -16.58
N GLN A 195 3.76 9.02 -16.07
CA GLN A 195 5.09 9.17 -16.63
C GLN A 195 5.18 8.69 -18.07
N CYS A 196 4.47 7.61 -18.42
CA CYS A 196 4.50 7.07 -19.78
C CYS A 196 3.89 8.04 -20.80
N HIS A 197 2.72 8.63 -20.49
CA HIS A 197 2.07 9.61 -21.36
C HIS A 197 2.81 10.95 -21.44
N GLN A 198 3.73 11.22 -20.51
CA GLN A 198 4.64 12.37 -20.60
C GLN A 198 5.79 12.14 -21.60
N ILE A 199 6.02 10.90 -22.05
CA ILE A 199 7.08 10.57 -23.03
C ILE A 199 6.48 10.62 -24.45
N PRO A 200 6.99 11.49 -25.34
CA PRO A 200 6.49 11.59 -26.72
C PRO A 200 6.69 10.27 -27.49
N GLY A 201 5.62 9.77 -28.10
CA GLY A 201 5.66 8.51 -28.89
C GLY A 201 5.58 7.24 -28.05
N CYS A 202 5.17 7.33 -26.79
CA CYS A 202 4.93 6.19 -25.91
C CYS A 202 3.47 6.15 -25.45
N ASP A 203 2.96 4.95 -25.19
CA ASP A 203 1.61 4.71 -24.67
C ASP A 203 1.62 3.63 -23.59
N TRP A 204 0.65 3.67 -22.68
CA TRP A 204 0.57 2.75 -21.55
C TRP A 204 -0.23 1.50 -21.91
N ASN A 205 0.40 0.32 -21.79
CA ASN A 205 -0.32 -0.93 -21.93
C ASN A 205 -0.99 -1.31 -20.59
N TYR A 206 -2.30 -1.08 -20.47
CA TYR A 206 -3.06 -1.38 -19.24
C TYR A 206 -3.06 -2.86 -18.85
N SER A 207 -3.01 -3.78 -19.83
CA SER A 207 -3.03 -5.23 -19.56
C SER A 207 -1.67 -5.76 -19.08
N LYS A 208 -0.57 -5.21 -19.61
CA LYS A 208 0.80 -5.64 -19.30
C LYS A 208 1.53 -4.74 -18.32
N ARG A 209 0.96 -3.56 -18.03
CA ARG A 209 1.50 -2.52 -17.13
C ARG A 209 2.90 -2.06 -17.50
N GLU A 210 3.11 -1.85 -18.79
CA GLU A 210 4.39 -1.44 -19.34
C GLU A 210 4.18 -0.28 -20.31
N CYS A 211 5.13 0.66 -20.28
CA CYS A 211 5.18 1.75 -21.25
C CYS A 211 5.74 1.23 -22.57
N ILE A 212 4.93 1.28 -23.63
CA ILE A 212 5.28 0.72 -24.93
C ILE A 212 5.42 1.83 -25.99
N PRO A 213 6.27 1.65 -27.01
CA PRO A 213 6.34 2.57 -28.14
C PRO A 213 5.02 2.60 -28.90
N ASN A 214 4.46 3.79 -29.10
CA ASN A 214 3.31 3.97 -29.97
C ASN A 214 3.80 4.11 -31.42
N LEU A 215 3.52 3.11 -32.25
CA LEU A 215 3.97 3.02 -33.65
C LEU A 215 2.96 3.60 -34.65
N GLN A 216 1.83 4.11 -34.16
CA GLN A 216 0.83 4.80 -34.98
C GLN A 216 0.87 6.28 -34.60
N ASP A 217 0.99 7.18 -35.58
CA ASP A 217 0.88 8.64 -35.44
C ASP A 217 -0.54 9.07 -35.04
N GLU A 218 -1.17 8.37 -34.10
CA GLU A 218 -2.42 8.76 -33.46
C GLU A 218 -2.09 9.45 -32.14
N GLU A 219 -2.70 10.61 -31.93
CA GLU A 219 -2.47 11.51 -30.80
C GLU A 219 -2.40 10.73 -29.47
N ALA A 220 -1.32 10.93 -28.72
CA ALA A 220 -1.10 10.25 -27.45
C ALA A 220 -2.29 10.48 -26.50
N ASN A 221 -2.87 9.39 -25.99
CA ASN A 221 -3.96 9.42 -25.02
C ASN A 221 -3.63 10.36 -23.84
N SER A 222 -4.60 11.14 -23.40
CA SER A 222 -4.41 12.16 -22.36
C SER A 222 -4.27 11.53 -20.97
N VAL A 223 -3.44 12.16 -20.12
CA VAL A 223 -3.18 11.78 -18.72
C VAL A 223 -4.47 11.59 -17.88
N SER A 224 -5.58 12.16 -18.30
CA SER A 224 -6.91 12.02 -17.67
C SER A 224 -7.48 10.60 -17.69
N VAL A 225 -6.93 9.67 -18.49
CA VAL A 225 -7.35 8.26 -18.53
C VAL A 225 -6.61 7.40 -17.49
N CYS A 226 -5.50 7.90 -16.92
CA CYS A 226 -4.76 7.18 -15.90
C CYS A 226 -5.54 7.12 -14.57
N PRO A 227 -5.58 5.97 -13.86
CA PRO A 227 -6.15 5.89 -12.52
C PRO A 227 -5.42 6.83 -11.55
N GLN A 228 -6.18 7.42 -10.61
CA GLN A 228 -5.61 8.25 -9.56
C GLN A 228 -4.69 7.40 -8.66
N PRO A 229 -3.64 8.00 -8.07
CA PRO A 229 -2.80 7.31 -7.10
C PRO A 229 -3.63 6.72 -5.94
N CYS A 230 -3.26 5.53 -5.46
CA CYS A 230 -4.00 4.85 -4.39
C CYS A 230 -4.20 5.73 -3.14
N ILE A 231 -3.22 6.56 -2.79
CA ILE A 231 -3.28 7.46 -1.63
C ILE A 231 -4.42 8.50 -1.68
N ASN A 232 -4.99 8.75 -2.86
CA ASN A 232 -6.12 9.67 -2.99
C ASN A 232 -7.48 9.03 -2.65
N TYR A 233 -7.53 7.70 -2.50
CA TYR A 233 -8.73 7.01 -2.06
C TYR A 233 -8.75 6.95 -0.54
N SER A 234 -9.67 7.70 0.07
CA SER A 234 -9.75 7.85 1.52
C SER A 234 -10.67 6.85 2.21
N THR A 235 -11.28 5.91 1.47
CA THR A 235 -12.16 4.90 2.05
C THR A 235 -11.79 3.51 1.57
N CYS A 236 -11.89 2.51 2.46
CA CYS A 236 -11.63 1.11 2.14
C CYS A 236 -12.41 0.66 0.88
N SER A 237 -13.71 0.97 0.82
CA SER A 237 -14.57 0.57 -0.30
C SER A 237 -14.13 1.16 -1.64
N SER A 238 -13.74 2.45 -1.68
CA SER A 238 -13.28 3.08 -2.92
C SER A 238 -11.86 2.65 -3.31
N CYS A 239 -11.01 2.38 -2.31
CA CYS A 239 -9.67 1.85 -2.50
C CYS A 239 -9.70 0.46 -3.17
N LEU A 240 -10.54 -0.44 -2.65
CA LEU A 240 -10.60 -1.84 -3.12
C LEU A 240 -11.36 -2.02 -4.44
N GLU A 241 -12.03 -0.97 -4.95
CA GLU A 241 -12.54 -0.93 -6.33
C GLU A 241 -11.42 -0.85 -7.37
N VAL A 242 -10.23 -0.38 -6.96
CA VAL A 242 -9.07 -0.26 -7.84
C VAL A 242 -8.18 -1.51 -7.69
N PRO A 243 -7.93 -2.27 -8.76
CA PRO A 243 -7.24 -3.57 -8.69
C PRO A 243 -5.83 -3.54 -8.06
N ASP A 244 -5.14 -2.42 -8.18
CA ASP A 244 -3.74 -2.22 -7.73
C ASP A 244 -3.60 -1.51 -6.39
N CYS A 245 -4.73 -1.20 -5.79
CA CYS A 245 -4.78 -0.63 -4.47
C CYS A 245 -5.14 -1.68 -3.44
N ARG A 246 -4.72 -1.42 -2.21
CA ARG A 246 -4.85 -2.28 -1.04
C ARG A 246 -5.16 -1.39 0.16
N TRP A 247 -5.97 -1.86 1.08
CA TRP A 247 -6.35 -1.07 2.25
C TRP A 247 -5.63 -1.57 3.50
N SER A 248 -4.87 -0.70 4.17
CA SER A 248 -4.27 -1.02 5.46
C SER A 248 -5.25 -0.71 6.59
N THR A 249 -5.70 -1.75 7.30
CA THR A 249 -6.64 -1.59 8.43
C THR A 249 -6.04 -0.87 9.64
N GLN A 250 -4.71 -0.89 9.80
CA GLN A 250 -4.04 -0.26 10.94
C GLN A 250 -3.61 1.18 10.66
N LEU A 251 -3.30 1.51 9.40
CA LEU A 251 -2.93 2.87 9.00
C LEU A 251 -4.13 3.67 8.52
N ASP A 252 -5.25 3.02 8.21
CA ASP A 252 -6.46 3.64 7.64
C ASP A 252 -6.17 4.34 6.30
N GLU A 253 -5.30 3.74 5.51
CA GLU A 253 -4.78 4.31 4.27
C GLU A 253 -4.86 3.31 3.11
N CYS A 254 -5.14 3.86 1.93
CA CYS A 254 -5.08 3.14 0.68
C CYS A 254 -3.67 3.18 0.09
N ILE A 255 -3.07 2.01 -0.07
CA ILE A 255 -1.68 1.84 -0.51
C ILE A 255 -1.63 1.06 -1.82
N SER A 256 -0.57 1.26 -2.61
CA SER A 256 -0.37 0.45 -3.82
C SER A 256 0.15 -0.94 -3.46
N ALA A 257 -0.33 -1.97 -4.17
CA ALA A 257 0.20 -3.33 -4.06
C ALA A 257 1.72 -3.40 -4.29
N SER A 258 2.27 -2.51 -5.14
CA SER A 258 3.71 -2.42 -5.39
C SER A 258 4.52 -1.82 -4.22
N TYR A 259 3.86 -1.07 -3.35
CA TYR A 259 4.46 -0.39 -2.20
C TYR A 259 4.23 -1.13 -0.88
N GLN A 260 3.24 -2.05 -0.85
CA GLN A 260 2.83 -2.82 0.32
C GLN A 260 4.01 -3.49 1.04
N ASP A 261 4.86 -4.23 0.33
CA ASP A 261 5.94 -5.01 0.96
C ASP A 261 6.95 -4.14 1.72
N ILE A 262 7.19 -2.91 1.23
CA ILE A 262 8.14 -1.97 1.84
C ILE A 262 7.46 -1.17 2.94
N TYR A 263 6.25 -0.65 2.67
CA TYR A 263 5.52 0.20 3.60
C TYR A 263 5.01 -0.57 4.81
N CYS A 264 4.63 -1.83 4.62
CA CYS A 264 4.08 -2.71 5.65
C CYS A 264 5.14 -3.58 6.34
N ALA A 265 6.42 -3.35 6.05
CA ALA A 265 7.52 -4.06 6.70
C ALA A 265 7.44 -3.93 8.23
N GLY A 266 7.60 -5.04 8.94
CA GLY A 266 7.47 -5.06 10.40
C GLY A 266 6.02 -5.04 10.92
N GLY A 267 5.02 -5.24 10.05
CA GLY A 267 3.61 -5.39 10.43
C GLY A 267 2.89 -4.08 10.73
N VAL A 268 3.48 -2.94 10.36
CA VAL A 268 2.92 -1.59 10.65
C VAL A 268 1.56 -1.34 9.96
N CYS A 269 1.27 -2.04 8.87
CA CYS A 269 0.00 -1.94 8.17
C CYS A 269 -1.14 -2.79 8.76
N GLY A 270 -0.86 -3.64 9.75
CA GLY A 270 -1.83 -4.60 10.27
C GLY A 270 -2.33 -5.56 9.18
N LEU A 271 -3.64 -5.83 9.18
CA LEU A 271 -4.29 -6.59 8.10
C LEU A 271 -4.40 -5.70 6.85
N VAL A 272 -3.91 -6.19 5.71
CA VAL A 272 -4.01 -5.50 4.43
C VAL A 272 -5.08 -6.20 3.59
N LEU A 273 -6.15 -5.48 3.26
CA LEU A 273 -7.28 -6.02 2.50
C LEU A 273 -7.02 -5.91 1.00
N GLU A 274 -7.42 -6.95 0.26
CA GLU A 274 -7.40 -6.98 -1.19
C GLU A 274 -8.79 -6.76 -1.79
N SER A 275 -8.90 -6.64 -3.12
CA SER A 275 -10.19 -6.45 -3.80
C SER A 275 -11.22 -7.54 -3.50
N GLU A 276 -10.78 -8.74 -3.17
CA GLU A 276 -11.61 -9.89 -2.79
C GLU A 276 -12.15 -9.78 -1.34
N ASP A 277 -11.45 -9.02 -0.50
CA ASP A 277 -11.74 -8.83 0.93
C ASP A 277 -12.69 -7.65 1.21
N ARG A 278 -13.36 -7.14 0.17
CA ARG A 278 -14.26 -5.97 0.28
C ARG A 278 -15.31 -6.10 1.38
N GLN A 279 -15.76 -7.32 1.66
CA GLN A 279 -16.72 -7.62 2.73
C GLN A 279 -16.18 -7.37 4.16
N TYR A 280 -14.86 -7.25 4.32
CA TYR A 280 -14.20 -6.99 5.59
C TYR A 280 -13.84 -5.51 5.78
N CYS A 281 -14.20 -4.65 4.82
CA CYS A 281 -14.06 -3.20 5.02
C CYS A 281 -14.92 -2.77 6.22
N PRO A 282 -14.38 -1.92 7.11
CA PRO A 282 -15.18 -1.31 8.14
C PRO A 282 -16.30 -0.49 7.48
N GLU A 283 -17.54 -0.76 7.88
CA GLU A 283 -18.67 0.08 7.49
C GLU A 283 -18.43 1.49 8.04
N PRO A 284 -18.67 2.54 7.25
CA PRO A 284 -18.45 3.91 7.70
C PRO A 284 -19.34 4.20 8.90
N CYS A 285 -18.83 4.96 9.88
CA CYS A 285 -19.55 5.21 11.13
C CYS A 285 -20.98 5.74 10.89
N ASN A 286 -21.18 6.58 9.86
CA ASN A 286 -22.49 7.15 9.51
C ASN A 286 -23.56 6.13 9.08
N SER A 287 -23.19 4.88 8.82
CA SER A 287 -24.13 3.79 8.52
C SER A 287 -24.86 3.30 9.78
N PHE A 288 -24.28 3.50 10.96
CA PHE A 288 -24.87 3.06 12.23
C PHE A 288 -25.84 4.12 12.75
N THR A 289 -27.12 3.76 12.81
CA THR A 289 -28.21 4.63 13.28
C THR A 289 -28.54 4.45 14.76
N GLN A 290 -27.86 3.53 15.45
CA GLN A 290 -28.05 3.26 16.88
C GLN A 290 -26.73 3.40 17.61
N CYS A 291 -26.73 4.07 18.76
CA CYS A 291 -25.53 4.25 19.58
C CYS A 291 -24.88 2.91 19.96
N SER A 292 -25.70 1.93 20.36
CA SER A 292 -25.25 0.59 20.78
C SER A 292 -24.51 -0.17 19.67
N SER A 293 -24.81 0.10 18.39
CA SER A 293 -24.13 -0.49 17.24
C SER A 293 -22.91 0.34 16.82
N CYS A 294 -23.00 1.67 16.93
CA CYS A 294 -21.91 2.61 16.67
C CYS A 294 -20.71 2.35 17.60
N LEU A 295 -20.94 2.33 18.92
CA LEU A 295 -19.89 2.23 19.93
C LEU A 295 -19.25 0.82 20.04
N ARG A 296 -19.75 -0.18 19.30
CA ARG A 296 -19.05 -1.47 19.14
C ARG A 296 -17.76 -1.32 18.32
N HIS A 297 -17.63 -0.25 17.55
CA HIS A 297 -16.50 -0.01 16.67
C HIS A 297 -15.56 1.04 17.27
N ALA A 298 -14.29 0.68 17.43
CA ALA A 298 -13.31 1.50 18.15
C ALA A 298 -12.96 2.84 17.48
N HIS A 299 -13.25 3.04 16.18
CA HIS A 299 -12.99 4.31 15.49
C HIS A 299 -14.22 5.22 15.43
N CYS A 300 -15.36 4.77 15.96
CA CYS A 300 -16.62 5.50 15.94
C CYS A 300 -17.00 6.01 17.35
N GLY A 301 -17.71 7.12 17.39
CA GLY A 301 -18.42 7.60 18.56
C GLY A 301 -19.76 8.23 18.17
N TRP A 302 -20.57 8.52 19.18
CA TRP A 302 -21.95 8.92 19.05
C TRP A 302 -22.15 10.37 19.47
N CYS A 303 -22.64 11.20 18.56
CA CYS A 303 -23.12 12.54 18.86
C CYS A 303 -24.61 12.48 19.22
N ALA A 304 -24.91 12.52 20.51
CA ALA A 304 -26.26 12.40 21.03
C ALA A 304 -27.00 13.75 21.00
N ALA A 305 -28.22 13.74 20.49
CA ALA A 305 -29.20 14.80 20.69
C ALA A 305 -29.69 14.79 22.16
N PRO A 306 -30.14 15.94 22.69
CA PRO A 306 -30.67 15.97 24.06
C PRO A 306 -32.02 15.22 24.17
N GLY A 307 -32.17 14.48 25.27
CA GLY A 307 -33.37 13.70 25.60
C GLY A 307 -33.14 12.19 25.50
N ASP A 308 -34.18 11.41 25.81
CA ASP A 308 -34.07 9.94 26.00
C ASP A 308 -34.57 9.14 24.78
N ARG A 309 -34.65 9.79 23.61
CA ARG A 309 -35.16 9.17 22.37
C ARG A 309 -34.10 8.38 21.61
N GLY A 310 -32.84 8.42 22.02
CA GLY A 310 -31.75 7.78 21.29
C GLY A 310 -31.39 8.46 19.97
N GLU A 311 -31.88 9.69 19.73
CA GLU A 311 -31.55 10.45 18.53
C GLU A 311 -30.07 10.87 18.55
N GLY A 312 -29.37 10.69 17.44
CA GLY A 312 -27.97 11.05 17.32
C GLY A 312 -27.35 10.61 16.00
N VAL A 313 -26.07 10.95 15.83
CA VAL A 313 -25.29 10.66 14.62
C VAL A 313 -24.01 9.94 15.02
N CYS A 314 -23.78 8.77 14.42
CA CYS A 314 -22.51 8.07 14.56
C CYS A 314 -21.46 8.70 13.64
N ALA A 315 -20.31 9.05 14.22
CA ALA A 315 -19.23 9.74 13.53
C ALA A 315 -17.86 9.23 13.99
N GLU A 316 -16.84 9.43 13.17
CA GLU A 316 -15.47 9.07 13.52
C GLU A 316 -14.92 9.99 14.63
N GLY A 317 -14.14 9.43 15.55
CA GLY A 317 -13.56 10.19 16.63
C GLY A 317 -12.81 9.36 17.65
N SER A 318 -12.30 10.04 18.68
CA SER A 318 -11.59 9.42 19.81
C SER A 318 -12.40 9.52 21.09
N SER A 319 -11.85 9.02 22.20
CA SER A 319 -12.45 9.15 23.53
C SER A 319 -12.65 10.60 23.99
N GLU A 320 -11.95 11.56 23.39
CA GLU A 320 -12.04 12.98 23.79
C GLU A 320 -13.02 13.79 22.93
N ARG A 321 -13.04 13.55 21.62
CA ARG A 321 -13.81 14.37 20.68
C ARG A 321 -14.05 13.70 19.33
N PRO A 322 -15.07 14.14 18.58
CA PRO A 322 -15.22 13.78 17.17
C PRO A 322 -14.03 14.26 16.33
N MET A 323 -13.74 13.57 15.23
CA MET A 323 -12.71 13.94 14.27
C MET A 323 -13.12 15.17 13.45
N ALA A 324 -14.40 15.25 13.06
CA ALA A 324 -14.99 16.35 12.27
C ALA A 324 -15.43 17.56 13.12
N GLY A 325 -14.62 17.96 14.11
CA GLY A 325 -14.89 19.14 14.94
C GLY A 325 -15.80 18.88 16.14
N THR A 326 -16.98 19.51 16.18
CA THR A 326 -17.92 19.39 17.32
C THR A 326 -19.18 18.63 16.94
N CYS A 327 -19.88 18.04 17.91
CA CYS A 327 -21.13 17.34 17.63
C CYS A 327 -22.20 18.23 17.02
N ASN A 328 -22.21 19.53 17.34
CA ASN A 328 -23.10 20.49 16.70
C ASN A 328 -22.84 20.51 15.18
N ASN A 329 -21.57 20.65 14.76
CA ASN A 329 -21.20 20.69 13.34
C ASN A 329 -21.60 19.42 12.59
N ILE A 330 -21.35 18.26 13.20
CA ILE A 330 -21.71 16.95 12.62
C ILE A 330 -23.22 16.83 12.43
N TYR A 331 -24.00 17.28 13.41
CA TYR A 331 -25.46 17.27 13.32
C TYR A 331 -25.98 18.22 12.23
N TYR A 332 -25.41 19.43 12.11
CA TYR A 332 -25.73 20.37 11.03
C TYR A 332 -25.43 19.78 9.64
N GLU A 333 -24.26 19.17 9.45
CA GLU A 333 -23.88 18.56 8.17
C GLU A 333 -24.78 17.37 7.79
N SER A 334 -25.13 16.53 8.76
CA SER A 334 -26.05 15.40 8.55
C SER A 334 -27.47 15.86 8.21
N SER A 335 -27.93 16.95 8.84
CA SER A 335 -29.24 17.56 8.58
C SER A 335 -29.30 18.21 7.19
N ARG A 336 -28.20 18.80 6.74
CA ARG A 336 -28.09 19.41 5.42
C ARG A 336 -28.18 18.39 4.28
N LYS A 337 -27.61 17.19 4.45
CA LYS A 337 -27.71 16.09 3.46
C LYS A 337 -29.14 15.58 3.24
N LEU A 338 -30.04 15.77 4.20
CA LEU A 338 -31.47 15.41 4.05
C LEU A 338 -32.28 16.45 3.26
N LEU A 339 -31.71 17.65 3.05
CA LEU A 339 -32.34 18.78 2.35
C LEU A 339 -31.88 18.91 0.89
N ASP A 340 -30.82 18.20 0.49
CA ASP A 340 -30.34 18.14 -0.90
C ASP A 340 -31.24 17.21 -1.74
N ASP A 341 -32.44 17.69 -2.09
CA ASP A 341 -33.10 17.28 -3.35
C ASP A 341 -32.39 18.03 -4.49
N ASP A 342 -31.97 17.27 -5.51
CA ASP A 342 -31.02 17.59 -6.59
C ASP A 342 -31.51 18.69 -7.57
N ARG A 343 -32.41 19.58 -7.12
CA ARG A 343 -33.10 20.58 -7.96
C ARG A 343 -33.00 22.03 -7.51
N ASN A 344 -32.42 22.35 -6.36
CA ASN A 344 -32.02 23.73 -6.06
C ASN A 344 -31.01 23.76 -4.91
N PRO A 345 -29.78 24.29 -5.11
CA PRO A 345 -28.90 24.60 -3.99
C PRO A 345 -29.60 25.64 -3.08
N PRO A 346 -29.60 25.46 -1.75
CA PRO A 346 -30.21 26.43 -0.83
C PRO A 346 -29.48 27.77 -0.90
N ASP A 347 -30.23 28.86 -0.87
CA ASP A 347 -29.71 30.23 -0.92
C ASP A 347 -28.78 30.48 0.29
N PRO A 348 -27.67 31.22 0.16
CA PRO A 348 -26.76 31.49 1.27
C PRO A 348 -27.43 32.18 2.47
N GLU A 349 -28.52 32.91 2.26
CA GLU A 349 -29.33 33.54 3.32
C GLU A 349 -30.15 32.52 4.14
N ASP A 350 -30.51 31.36 3.58
CA ASP A 350 -31.28 30.32 4.29
C ASP A 350 -30.40 29.48 5.24
N ILE A 351 -29.11 29.34 4.93
CA ILE A 351 -28.14 28.61 5.77
C ILE A 351 -27.88 29.36 7.10
N GLU A 352 -27.86 30.69 7.05
CA GLU A 352 -27.69 31.55 8.22
C GLU A 352 -28.96 31.56 9.10
N ALA A 353 -30.14 31.37 8.50
CA ALA A 353 -31.42 31.24 9.20
C ALA A 353 -31.55 29.90 9.97
N VAL A 354 -31.03 28.78 9.44
CA VAL A 354 -31.05 27.46 10.12
C VAL A 354 -30.04 27.40 11.27
N SER A 355 -28.86 27.98 11.10
CA SER A 355 -27.82 28.07 12.13
C SER A 355 -28.22 29.01 13.28
N SER A 356 -28.99 30.07 13.00
CA SER A 356 -29.52 30.97 14.04
C SER A 356 -30.72 30.37 14.80
N TYR A 357 -31.62 29.62 14.15
CA TYR A 357 -32.75 28.95 14.82
C TYR A 357 -32.33 27.86 15.82
N LEU A 358 -31.27 27.11 15.51
CA LEU A 358 -30.75 26.05 16.39
C LEU A 358 -29.91 26.59 17.57
N ASN A 359 -29.31 27.77 17.41
CA ASN A 359 -28.65 28.49 18.51
C ASN A 359 -29.67 29.10 19.50
N ASP A 360 -30.88 29.47 19.06
CA ASP A 360 -31.94 30.00 19.93
C ASP A 360 -32.62 28.95 20.83
N LEU A 361 -32.41 27.65 20.57
CA LEU A 361 -32.99 26.54 21.33
C LEU A 361 -32.08 26.00 22.47
N ASN A 362 -30.85 26.47 22.61
CA ASN A 362 -29.87 26.00 23.61
C ASN A 362 -29.70 24.45 23.60
N VAL A 363 -29.84 23.85 22.42
CA VAL A 363 -29.73 22.40 22.19
C VAL A 363 -28.25 22.07 22.03
N SER A 364 -27.65 21.53 23.09
CA SER A 364 -26.26 21.09 23.09
C SER A 364 -26.18 19.60 22.81
N TYR A 365 -25.48 19.22 21.75
CA TYR A 365 -25.21 17.81 21.43
C TYR A 365 -23.99 17.33 22.22
N SER A 366 -24.04 16.10 22.73
CA SER A 366 -22.98 15.55 23.58
C SER A 366 -22.26 14.40 22.88
N TRP A 367 -20.94 14.33 23.07
CA TRP A 367 -20.09 13.27 22.51
C TRP A 367 -19.98 12.09 23.48
N HIS A 368 -20.23 10.89 22.96
CA HIS A 368 -20.19 9.64 23.70
C HIS A 368 -19.35 8.63 22.93
N TYR A 369 -18.36 8.02 23.58
CA TYR A 369 -17.42 7.09 22.91
C TYR A 369 -17.31 5.73 23.61
N VAL A 370 -17.42 5.70 24.94
CA VAL A 370 -17.30 4.45 25.72
C VAL A 370 -18.66 3.91 26.14
N LYS A 371 -19.60 4.80 26.45
CA LYS A 371 -20.94 4.47 26.92
C LYS A 371 -21.96 5.32 26.19
N CYS A 372 -23.09 4.72 25.84
CA CYS A 372 -24.22 5.47 25.29
C CYS A 372 -24.83 6.38 26.37
N PRO A 373 -25.46 7.49 25.96
CA PRO A 373 -26.34 8.22 26.86
C PRO A 373 -27.53 7.33 27.28
N PRO A 374 -28.18 7.64 28.40
CA PRO A 374 -29.45 7.03 28.74
C PRO A 374 -30.47 7.21 27.62
N GLU A 375 -31.18 6.14 27.30
CA GLU A 375 -32.18 6.06 26.25
C GLU A 375 -33.31 5.18 26.77
N ASN A 376 -34.56 5.43 26.35
CA ASN A 376 -35.63 4.49 26.61
C ASN A 376 -35.90 3.60 25.38
N GLU A 377 -35.13 2.52 25.24
CA GLU A 377 -35.16 1.69 24.02
C GLU A 377 -36.53 1.02 23.80
N CYS A 378 -37.26 0.78 24.90
CA CYS A 378 -38.59 0.16 24.85
C CYS A 378 -39.67 1.10 24.29
N LEU A 379 -39.54 2.42 24.47
CA LEU A 379 -40.52 3.40 23.97
C LEU A 379 -40.24 3.85 22.54
N ASN A 380 -38.98 3.89 22.12
CA ASN A 380 -38.58 4.33 20.78
C ASN A 380 -38.36 3.16 19.80
N GLY A 381 -38.43 1.90 20.26
CA GLY A 381 -38.31 0.72 19.42
C GLY A 381 -36.87 0.36 19.05
N HIS A 382 -35.87 0.85 19.78
CA HIS A 382 -34.46 0.54 19.57
C HIS A 382 -33.98 -0.69 20.35
N HIS A 383 -34.87 -1.69 20.54
CA HIS A 383 -34.57 -2.94 21.21
C HIS A 383 -34.59 -4.13 20.24
N SER A 384 -33.91 -5.22 20.61
CA SER A 384 -33.87 -6.46 19.82
C SER A 384 -34.74 -7.60 20.40
N CYS A 385 -35.64 -7.29 21.34
CA CYS A 385 -36.52 -8.29 21.95
C CYS A 385 -37.49 -8.91 20.94
N ALA A 386 -37.71 -10.22 21.06
CA ALA A 386 -38.66 -10.94 20.21
C ALA A 386 -40.11 -10.58 20.57
N GLU A 387 -40.81 -9.93 19.64
CA GLU A 387 -42.15 -9.35 19.85
C GLU A 387 -43.21 -10.38 20.34
N GLU A 388 -43.07 -11.66 19.97
CA GLU A 388 -44.01 -12.72 20.37
C GLU A 388 -43.68 -13.41 21.70
N SER A 389 -42.41 -13.47 22.11
CA SER A 389 -41.93 -14.31 23.22
C SER A 389 -41.26 -13.54 24.35
N GLU A 390 -40.94 -12.27 24.15
CA GLU A 390 -40.17 -11.42 25.06
C GLU A 390 -40.85 -10.07 25.30
N ILE A 391 -40.53 -9.46 26.43
CA ILE A 391 -40.98 -8.14 26.88
C ILE A 391 -39.74 -7.30 27.13
N CYS A 392 -39.68 -6.13 26.52
CA CYS A 392 -38.62 -5.14 26.74
C CYS A 392 -38.77 -4.50 28.12
N VAL A 393 -37.66 -4.44 28.87
CA VAL A 393 -37.55 -3.72 30.14
C VAL A 393 -36.39 -2.73 30.04
N ASP A 394 -36.72 -1.46 30.26
CA ASP A 394 -35.80 -0.33 30.24
C ASP A 394 -34.88 -0.32 31.48
N LEU A 395 -33.61 -0.01 31.30
CA LEU A 395 -32.62 0.11 32.38
C LEU A 395 -31.90 1.48 32.28
N ASP A 396 -31.22 1.88 33.36
CA ASP A 396 -30.42 3.12 33.35
C ASP A 396 -29.29 3.09 32.29
N ASP A 397 -28.78 1.89 31.99
CA ASP A 397 -27.78 1.60 30.95
C ASP A 397 -28.35 0.48 30.03
N GLY A 398 -29.07 0.83 28.97
CA GLY A 398 -29.56 -0.11 27.95
C GLY A 398 -30.93 -0.75 28.27
N PHE A 399 -31.21 -1.91 27.66
CA PHE A 399 -32.45 -2.67 27.89
C PHE A 399 -32.20 -4.16 28.19
N GLU A 400 -33.16 -4.80 28.85
CA GLU A 400 -33.21 -6.25 29.08
C GLU A 400 -34.48 -6.86 28.47
N CYS A 401 -34.33 -7.94 27.70
CA CYS A 401 -35.46 -8.72 27.20
C CYS A 401 -35.81 -9.83 28.20
N ARG A 402 -37.03 -9.80 28.73
CA ARG A 402 -37.54 -10.84 29.64
C ARG A 402 -38.60 -11.68 28.97
N CYS A 403 -38.61 -13.00 29.21
CA CYS A 403 -39.64 -13.86 28.64
C CYS A 403 -41.05 -13.39 29.02
N GLY A 404 -41.89 -13.29 27.99
CA GLY A 404 -43.28 -12.91 28.11
C GLY A 404 -44.14 -13.98 28.79
N ALA A 405 -45.40 -13.65 29.01
CA ALA A 405 -46.33 -14.56 29.67
C ALA A 405 -46.47 -15.88 28.88
N GLY A 406 -46.28 -17.01 29.57
CA GLY A 406 -46.35 -18.33 28.94
C GLY A 406 -45.06 -18.78 28.24
N TYR A 407 -43.96 -18.03 28.39
CA TYR A 407 -42.62 -18.43 27.96
C TYR A 407 -41.67 -18.53 29.16
N LYS A 408 -40.63 -19.37 29.04
CA LYS A 408 -39.59 -19.53 30.07
C LYS A 408 -38.21 -19.52 29.42
N ALA A 409 -37.19 -19.17 30.19
CA ALA A 409 -35.80 -19.26 29.72
C ALA A 409 -35.44 -20.72 29.42
N GLY A 410 -34.98 -20.97 28.21
CA GLY A 410 -34.55 -22.26 27.68
C GLY A 410 -33.18 -22.18 27.03
N ALA A 411 -32.77 -23.24 26.32
CA ALA A 411 -31.44 -23.32 25.73
C ALA A 411 -31.26 -22.40 24.51
N ASN A 412 -32.36 -22.09 23.81
CA ASN A 412 -32.40 -21.27 22.60
C ASN A 412 -33.18 -19.97 22.80
N GLY A 413 -33.20 -19.41 24.01
CA GLY A 413 -33.96 -18.20 24.36
C GLY A 413 -35.27 -18.50 25.09
N CYS A 414 -36.31 -17.70 24.86
CA CYS A 414 -37.62 -17.89 25.51
C CYS A 414 -38.44 -19.01 24.83
N GLU A 415 -38.51 -20.17 25.50
CA GLU A 415 -39.26 -21.34 25.05
C GLU A 415 -40.72 -21.29 25.52
N PRO A 416 -41.69 -21.63 24.67
CA PRO A 416 -43.10 -21.63 25.04
C PRO A 416 -43.41 -22.71 26.08
N VAL A 417 -44.31 -22.39 27.00
CA VAL A 417 -44.77 -23.29 28.06
C VAL A 417 -46.14 -23.83 27.69
N CYS A 418 -46.23 -25.15 27.55
CA CYS A 418 -47.47 -25.90 27.42
C CYS A 418 -47.76 -26.61 28.76
N PRO A 419 -48.69 -26.12 29.60
CA PRO A 419 -48.91 -26.66 30.96
C PRO A 419 -49.30 -28.14 30.99
N LEU A 420 -50.00 -28.61 29.95
CA LEU A 420 -50.38 -30.01 29.80
C LEU A 420 -49.23 -30.87 29.26
N GLY A 421 -48.14 -30.26 28.78
CA GLY A 421 -47.12 -30.90 27.96
C GLY A 421 -47.55 -31.05 26.50
N CYS A 422 -46.65 -31.61 25.68
CA CYS A 422 -46.94 -32.13 24.34
C CYS A 422 -46.35 -33.55 24.27
N VAL A 423 -47.15 -34.60 24.49
CA VAL A 423 -46.62 -35.98 24.68
C VAL A 423 -45.93 -36.52 23.43
N ARG A 424 -46.54 -36.32 22.26
CA ARG A 424 -46.03 -36.71 20.93
C ARG A 424 -46.05 -35.49 20.01
N GLY A 425 -45.24 -34.50 20.38
CA GLY A 425 -45.17 -33.24 19.64
C GLY A 425 -44.26 -32.23 20.32
N GLN A 426 -44.20 -31.04 19.73
CA GLN A 426 -43.40 -29.93 20.22
C GLN A 426 -44.30 -28.76 20.61
N CYS A 427 -43.98 -28.08 21.71
CA CYS A 427 -44.66 -26.85 22.08
C CYS A 427 -44.14 -25.72 21.18
N ILE A 428 -45.00 -25.17 20.34
CA ILE A 428 -44.61 -24.14 19.35
C ILE A 428 -45.00 -22.73 19.79
N GLN A 429 -46.04 -22.60 20.61
CA GLN A 429 -46.51 -21.36 21.22
C GLN A 429 -47.13 -21.69 22.59
N PRO A 430 -47.31 -20.71 23.50
CA PRO A 430 -47.94 -20.94 24.79
C PRO A 430 -49.29 -21.65 24.62
N ASN A 431 -49.47 -22.77 25.31
CA ASN A 431 -50.66 -23.63 25.21
C ASN A 431 -50.94 -24.26 23.83
N LYS A 432 -49.99 -24.26 22.89
CA LYS A 432 -50.18 -24.81 21.53
C LYS A 432 -49.09 -25.81 21.16
N CYS A 433 -49.50 -27.06 20.98
CA CYS A 433 -48.64 -28.14 20.51
C CYS A 433 -48.72 -28.32 19.00
N GLN A 434 -47.57 -28.52 18.36
CA GLN A 434 -47.45 -29.13 17.05
C GLN A 434 -47.29 -30.63 17.24
N CYS A 435 -48.30 -31.40 16.86
CA CYS A 435 -48.28 -32.84 17.03
C CYS A 435 -47.44 -33.54 15.95
N ASP A 436 -46.81 -34.64 16.37
CA ASP A 436 -46.12 -35.55 15.47
C ASP A 436 -47.12 -36.21 14.51
N PHE A 437 -46.60 -36.73 13.39
CA PHE A 437 -47.41 -37.40 12.38
C PHE A 437 -48.28 -38.52 12.97
N GLY A 438 -49.58 -38.49 12.66
CA GLY A 438 -50.56 -39.44 13.14
C GLY A 438 -51.09 -39.18 14.56
N TYR A 439 -50.77 -38.03 15.17
CA TYR A 439 -51.28 -37.63 16.49
C TYR A 439 -52.03 -36.29 16.42
N VAL A 440 -53.08 -36.15 17.23
CA VAL A 440 -53.94 -34.96 17.33
C VAL A 440 -54.36 -34.69 18.77
N GLY A 441 -55.04 -33.55 18.98
CA GLY A 441 -55.52 -33.08 20.29
C GLY A 441 -54.60 -32.06 20.96
N ALA A 442 -55.08 -31.42 22.02
CA ALA A 442 -54.40 -30.27 22.66
C ALA A 442 -52.99 -30.61 23.24
N ASN A 443 -52.75 -31.87 23.60
CA ASN A 443 -51.48 -32.39 24.11
C ASN A 443 -50.93 -33.54 23.24
N CYS A 444 -51.39 -33.66 21.99
CA CYS A 444 -50.93 -34.68 21.03
C CYS A 444 -50.96 -36.12 21.57
N SER A 445 -51.90 -36.41 22.47
CA SER A 445 -51.99 -37.72 23.14
C SER A 445 -52.95 -38.67 22.42
N ILE A 446 -53.67 -38.20 21.40
CA ILE A 446 -54.69 -38.96 20.69
C ILE A 446 -54.11 -39.39 19.34
N GLN A 447 -54.08 -40.69 19.08
CA GLN A 447 -53.59 -41.24 17.83
C GLN A 447 -54.72 -41.33 16.79
N CYS A 448 -54.44 -40.94 15.54
CA CYS A 448 -55.35 -41.08 14.41
C CYS A 448 -55.58 -42.55 14.07
N GLN A 449 -56.79 -42.90 13.63
CA GLN A 449 -57.18 -44.25 13.19
C GLN A 449 -56.86 -44.49 11.70
N CYS A 450 -55.77 -43.89 11.21
CA CYS A 450 -55.31 -43.96 9.83
C CYS A 450 -54.19 -44.98 9.61
N ASN A 451 -54.13 -46.02 10.47
CA ASN A 451 -53.12 -47.08 10.46
C ASN A 451 -51.65 -46.58 10.45
N GLY A 452 -51.39 -45.35 10.90
CA GLY A 452 -50.05 -44.75 10.89
C GLY A 452 -49.57 -44.28 9.51
N HIS A 453 -50.47 -44.12 8.53
CA HIS A 453 -50.15 -43.72 7.16
C HIS A 453 -50.68 -42.34 6.76
N ALA A 454 -51.46 -41.67 7.60
CA ALA A 454 -51.97 -40.33 7.35
C ALA A 454 -52.23 -39.56 8.66
N ASN A 455 -52.25 -38.23 8.56
CA ASN A 455 -52.86 -37.37 9.57
C ASN A 455 -54.39 -37.37 9.42
N CYS A 456 -55.11 -37.29 10.53
CA CYS A 456 -56.56 -37.16 10.57
C CYS A 456 -56.99 -35.69 10.68
N GLU A 457 -58.24 -35.38 10.34
CA GLU A 457 -58.76 -33.99 10.32
C GLU A 457 -58.70 -33.31 11.70
N GLY A 458 -58.80 -34.07 12.79
CA GLY A 458 -58.71 -33.54 14.14
C GLY A 458 -59.12 -34.55 15.21
N PRO A 459 -59.12 -34.14 16.50
CA PRO A 459 -59.43 -35.03 17.62
C PRO A 459 -60.86 -35.61 17.59
N ASP A 460 -61.80 -34.92 16.93
CA ASP A 460 -63.20 -35.35 16.81
C ASP A 460 -63.46 -36.26 15.59
N LYS A 461 -62.48 -36.42 14.69
CA LYS A 461 -62.62 -37.17 13.43
C LYS A 461 -61.35 -37.98 13.14
N LEU A 462 -61.09 -38.97 13.99
CA LEU A 462 -59.87 -39.77 13.95
C LEU A 462 -59.78 -40.74 12.76
N ASP A 463 -60.92 -41.08 12.17
CA ASP A 463 -61.11 -41.99 11.04
C ASP A 463 -61.04 -41.30 9.67
N LYS A 464 -61.17 -39.96 9.65
CA LYS A 464 -61.09 -39.19 8.41
C LYS A 464 -59.64 -38.79 8.09
N CYS A 465 -58.98 -39.65 7.32
CA CYS A 465 -57.60 -39.49 6.88
C CYS A 465 -57.48 -38.46 5.76
N LEU A 466 -56.51 -37.55 5.87
CA LEU A 466 -56.32 -36.45 4.92
C LEU A 466 -55.49 -36.88 3.70
N LEU A 467 -54.18 -37.00 3.90
CA LEU A 467 -53.20 -37.33 2.86
C LEU A 467 -52.46 -38.61 3.28
N CYS A 468 -52.62 -39.66 2.49
CA CYS A 468 -51.93 -40.93 2.69
C CYS A 468 -50.50 -40.87 2.15
N HIS A 469 -49.55 -41.31 2.97
CA HIS A 469 -48.13 -41.43 2.62
C HIS A 469 -47.73 -42.91 2.52
N ASN A 470 -46.68 -43.21 1.74
CA ASN A 470 -46.16 -44.58 1.48
C ASN A 470 -47.07 -45.50 0.64
N ASN A 471 -47.58 -45.03 -0.50
CA ASN A 471 -48.30 -45.83 -1.52
C ASN A 471 -49.51 -46.62 -0.99
N THR A 472 -50.13 -46.19 0.10
CA THR A 472 -51.39 -46.74 0.61
C THR A 472 -52.57 -45.98 0.01
N MET A 473 -53.56 -46.70 -0.52
CA MET A 473 -54.82 -46.10 -1.02
C MET A 473 -55.77 -45.82 0.15
N VAL A 474 -56.49 -44.70 0.06
CA VAL A 474 -57.47 -44.20 1.06
C VAL A 474 -58.58 -45.19 1.31
#